data_AF-A0A1J3CPY4-F1
#
_entry.id   AF-A0A1J3CPY4-F1
#
_cell.length_a   1.000
_cell.length_b   1.000
_cell.length_c   1.000
_cell.angle_alpha   90.00
_cell.angle_beta   90.00
_cell.angle_gamma   90.00
#
_symmetry.space_group_name_H-M   'P 1'
#
loop_
_entity.id
_entity.type
_entity.pdbx_description
1 polymer ?
#
loop_
_entity_poly.entity_id
_entity_poly.type
_entity_poly.pdbx_seq_one_letter_code
_entity_poly.pdbx_strand_id
1 'polypeptide(L)'
;KVFLDIACLFLRMEITKEDIVDVLKGCGLNAEAALSVLREKSLVKILEDDKLWMHDQIRDMGRQMVLKESPEDPGMRSRLSDRGEIMTVLNNMKGTTSIR
;
A
#
# COMPACT_ATOMS: atom_id res chain seq x y z
N LYS A 1 -7.44 5.83 0.29
CA LYS A 1 -6.87 5.01 1.39
C LYS A 1 -6.43 3.65 0.86
N VAL A 2 -7.34 2.75 0.45
CA VAL A 2 -6.99 1.42 -0.11
C VAL A 2 -5.98 1.48 -1.26
N PHE A 3 -6.11 2.44 -2.18
CA PHE A 3 -5.12 2.68 -3.24
C PHE A 3 -3.68 2.84 -2.71
N LEU A 4 -3.49 3.70 -1.69
CA LEU A 4 -2.18 3.96 -1.09
C LEU A 4 -1.67 2.75 -0.31
N ASP A 5 -2.57 2.04 0.37
CA ASP A 5 -2.25 0.81 1.07
C ASP A 5 -1.68 -0.22 0.06
N ILE A 6 -2.36 -0.45 -1.05
CA ILE A 6 -1.90 -1.32 -2.14
C ILE A 6 -0.56 -0.84 -2.74
N ALA A 7 -0.42 0.46 -3.04
CA ALA A 7 0.82 1.01 -3.61
C ALA A 7 2.05 0.82 -2.69
N CYS A 8 1.84 0.78 -1.36
CA CYS A 8 2.89 0.60 -0.36
C CYS A 8 3.12 -0.88 0.01
N LEU A 9 2.11 -1.75 -0.12
CA LEU A 9 2.21 -3.20 0.16
C LEU A 9 3.09 -3.95 -0.86
N PHE A 10 3.26 -3.43 -2.08
CA PHE A 10 4.09 -4.01 -3.15
C PHE A 10 5.61 -3.88 -2.91
N LEU A 11 6.06 -4.18 -1.69
CA LEU A 11 7.44 -4.10 -1.28
C LEU A 11 8.36 -5.13 -1.94
N ARG A 12 7.79 -6.18 -2.59
CA ARG A 12 8.41 -7.13 -3.56
C ARG A 12 7.71 -8.49 -3.65
N MET A 13 6.64 -8.73 -2.89
CA MET A 13 5.91 -9.99 -2.95
C MET A 13 4.94 -9.99 -4.13
N GLU A 14 4.84 -11.13 -4.81
CA GLU A 14 3.69 -11.42 -5.66
C GLU A 14 2.47 -11.50 -4.74
N ILE A 15 1.60 -10.50 -4.80
CA ILE A 15 0.41 -10.40 -3.97
C ILE A 15 -0.77 -10.92 -4.79
N THR A 16 -1.46 -11.92 -4.27
CA THR A 16 -2.69 -12.44 -4.87
C THR A 16 -3.88 -11.53 -4.56
N LYS A 17 -4.98 -11.70 -5.29
CA LYS A 17 -6.25 -11.06 -4.97
C LYS A 17 -6.70 -11.40 -3.54
N GLU A 18 -6.58 -12.66 -3.14
CA GLU A 18 -6.99 -13.18 -1.84
C GLU A 18 -6.20 -12.54 -0.70
N ASP A 19 -4.89 -12.36 -0.84
CA ASP A 19 -4.05 -11.70 0.15
C ASP A 19 -4.56 -10.28 0.46
N ILE A 20 -4.92 -9.52 -0.59
CA ILE A 20 -5.48 -8.17 -0.42
C ILE A 20 -6.86 -8.23 0.19
N VAL A 21 -7.68 -9.21 -0.20
CA VAL A 21 -9.01 -9.38 0.40
C VAL A 21 -8.91 -9.63 1.90
N ASP A 22 -7.99 -10.48 2.34
CA ASP A 22 -7.80 -10.81 3.75
C ASP A 22 -7.26 -9.63 4.55
N VAL A 23 -6.25 -8.92 4.02
CA VAL A 23 -5.72 -7.70 4.65
C VAL A 23 -6.81 -6.64 4.80
N LEU A 24 -7.60 -6.40 3.75
CA LEU A 24 -8.65 -5.40 3.78
C LEU A 24 -9.80 -5.79 4.71
N LYS A 25 -10.19 -7.08 4.75
CA LYS A 25 -11.18 -7.59 5.71
C LYS A 25 -10.70 -7.46 7.15
N GLY A 26 -9.44 -7.80 7.44
CA GLY A 26 -8.82 -7.60 8.75
C GLY A 26 -8.80 -6.13 9.18
N CYS A 27 -8.76 -5.21 8.21
CA CYS A 27 -8.89 -3.77 8.42
C CYS A 27 -10.34 -3.26 8.54
N GLY A 28 -11.35 -4.14 8.51
CA GLY A 28 -12.78 -3.77 8.54
C GLY A 28 -13.28 -3.11 7.24
N LEU A 29 -12.60 -3.33 6.12
CA LEU A 29 -12.92 -2.74 4.82
C LEU A 29 -13.63 -3.75 3.91
N ASN A 30 -14.57 -3.27 3.09
CA ASN A 30 -15.17 -4.07 2.03
C ASN A 30 -14.18 -4.22 0.86
N ALA A 31 -13.43 -5.32 0.88
CA ALA A 31 -12.37 -5.60 -0.08
C ALA A 31 -12.86 -5.68 -1.53
N GLU A 32 -13.94 -6.43 -1.77
CA GLU A 32 -14.48 -6.65 -3.12
C GLU A 32 -14.97 -5.33 -3.73
N ALA A 33 -15.68 -4.51 -2.96
CA ALA A 33 -16.11 -3.19 -3.42
C ALA A 33 -14.91 -2.28 -3.73
N ALA A 34 -13.88 -2.29 -2.87
CA ALA A 34 -12.69 -1.48 -3.09
C ALA A 34 -11.90 -1.92 -4.34
N LEU A 35 -11.71 -3.22 -4.52
CA LEU A 35 -11.04 -3.78 -5.69
C LEU A 35 -11.82 -3.51 -6.98
N SER A 36 -13.16 -3.60 -6.97
CA SER A 36 -13.98 -3.26 -8.15
C SER A 36 -13.74 -1.82 -8.59
N VAL A 37 -13.80 -0.86 -7.65
CA VAL A 37 -13.59 0.57 -7.94
C VAL A 37 -12.18 0.83 -8.47
N LEU A 38 -11.15 0.19 -7.92
CA LEU A 38 -9.78 0.35 -8.41
C LEU A 38 -9.59 -0.22 -9.81
N ARG A 39 -10.23 -1.36 -10.12
CA ARG A 39 -10.22 -1.97 -11.46
C ARG A 39 -10.97 -1.12 -12.48
N GLU A 40 -12.14 -0.61 -12.14
CA GLU A 40 -12.91 0.31 -12.99
C GLU A 40 -12.14 1.58 -13.32
N LYS A 41 -11.30 2.05 -12.38
CA LYS A 41 -10.40 3.20 -12.59
C LYS A 41 -9.07 2.85 -13.24
N SER A 42 -8.87 1.60 -13.67
CA SER A 42 -7.61 1.11 -14.26
C SER A 42 -6.37 1.34 -13.36
N LEU A 43 -6.56 1.39 -12.04
CA LEU A 43 -5.47 1.58 -11.07
C LEU A 43 -4.80 0.26 -10.71
N VAL A 44 -5.52 -0.86 -10.85
CA VAL A 44 -5.03 -2.22 -10.66
C VAL A 44 -5.61 -3.15 -11.71
N LYS A 45 -4.92 -4.27 -11.96
CA LYS A 45 -5.36 -5.37 -12.81
C LYS A 45 -5.20 -6.67 -12.03
N ILE A 46 -6.13 -7.61 -12.22
CA ILE A 46 -5.95 -8.99 -11.79
C ILE A 46 -5.43 -9.75 -13.01
N LEU A 47 -4.27 -10.40 -12.87
CA LEU A 47 -3.65 -11.21 -13.93
C LEU A 47 -4.26 -12.62 -13.97
N GLU A 48 -3.88 -13.40 -14.97
CA GLU A 48 -4.42 -14.75 -15.19
C GLU A 48 -4.08 -15.74 -14.06
N ASP A 49 -3.01 -15.48 -13.31
CA ASP A 49 -2.56 -16.24 -12.15
C ASP A 49 -3.08 -15.68 -10.81
N ASP A 50 -4.16 -14.92 -10.86
CA ASP A 50 -4.81 -14.24 -9.72
C ASP A 50 -3.92 -13.23 -8.97
N LYS A 51 -2.80 -12.84 -9.59
CA LYS A 51 -1.92 -11.80 -9.05
C LYS A 51 -2.54 -10.44 -9.25
N LEU A 52 -2.56 -9.67 -8.17
CA LEU A 52 -2.87 -8.25 -8.25
C LEU A 52 -1.65 -7.51 -8.81
N TRP A 53 -1.88 -6.78 -9.88
CA TRP A 53 -0.86 -6.00 -10.56
C TRP A 53 -1.22 -4.51 -10.56
N MET A 54 -0.23 -3.67 -10.32
CA MET A 54 -0.32 -2.22 -10.40
C MET A 54 0.84 -1.73 -11.27
N HIS A 55 0.54 -0.86 -12.24
CA HIS A 55 1.56 -0.20 -13.06
C HIS A 55 2.58 0.51 -12.16
N ASP A 56 3.85 0.43 -12.53
CA ASP A 56 4.95 1.10 -11.83
C ASP A 56 4.71 2.61 -11.66
N GLN A 57 4.27 3.32 -12.70
CA GLN A 57 3.95 4.75 -12.64
C GLN A 57 2.84 5.06 -11.63
N ILE A 58 1.80 4.22 -11.58
CA ILE A 58 0.68 4.39 -10.66
C ILE A 58 1.12 4.11 -9.22
N ARG A 59 1.92 3.06 -9.03
CA ARG A 59 2.51 2.70 -7.74
C ARG A 59 3.43 3.82 -7.23
N ASP A 60 4.30 4.32 -8.09
CA ASP A 60 5.27 5.36 -7.74
C ASP A 60 4.56 6.68 -7.44
N MET A 61 3.49 7.01 -8.18
CA MET A 61 2.61 8.12 -7.85
C MET A 61 2.03 7.97 -6.43
N GLY A 62 1.50 6.80 -6.07
CA GLY A 62 0.99 6.54 -4.72
C GLY A 62 2.06 6.70 -3.64
N ARG A 63 3.27 6.17 -3.88
CA ARG A 63 4.41 6.31 -2.96
C ARG A 63 4.86 7.76 -2.81
N GLN A 64 4.87 8.52 -3.90
CA GLN A 64 5.18 9.96 -3.86
C GLN A 64 4.14 10.75 -3.06
N MET A 65 2.86 10.34 -3.09
CA MET A 65 1.85 10.96 -2.23
C MET A 65 2.15 10.72 -0.75
N VAL A 66 2.51 9.49 -0.37
CA VAL A 66 2.88 9.15 1.01
C VAL A 66 4.16 9.85 1.45
N LEU A 67 5.17 9.93 0.58
CA LEU A 67 6.41 10.66 0.84
C LEU A 67 6.14 12.14 1.15
N LYS A 68 5.21 12.77 0.42
CA LYS A 68 4.83 14.17 0.62
C LYS A 68 4.10 14.45 1.94
N GLU A 69 3.58 13.44 2.62
CA GLU A 69 2.97 13.62 3.94
C GLU A 69 4.00 14.08 4.97
N SER A 70 5.23 13.57 4.88
CA SER A 70 6.38 14.05 5.64
C SER A 70 7.68 13.65 4.93
N PRO A 71 8.27 14.53 4.11
CA PRO A 71 9.45 14.19 3.32
C PRO A 71 10.64 13.76 4.20
N GLU A 72 10.83 14.41 5.34
CA GLU A 72 11.98 14.23 6.21
C GLU A 72 11.79 13.15 7.29
N ASP A 73 10.56 12.93 7.77
CA ASP A 73 10.28 12.00 8.86
C ASP A 73 9.31 10.88 8.45
N PRO A 74 9.84 9.69 8.10
CA PRO A 74 9.01 8.52 7.83
C PRO A 74 8.07 8.16 8.98
N GLY A 75 8.42 8.45 10.23
CA GLY A 75 7.61 8.20 11.42
C GLY A 75 6.28 8.95 11.43
N MET A 76 6.21 10.08 10.73
CA MET A 76 5.03 10.96 10.63
C MET A 76 4.16 10.66 9.41
N ARG A 77 4.59 9.76 8.52
CA ARG A 77 3.81 9.34 7.35
C ARG A 77 2.75 8.33 7.75
N SER A 78 1.75 8.17 6.90
CA SER A 78 0.67 7.23 7.12
C SER A 78 0.98 5.79 6.70
N ARG A 79 1.97 5.60 5.81
CA ARG A 79 2.48 4.30 5.36
C ARG A 79 3.99 4.36 5.22
N LEU A 80 4.62 3.20 5.32
CA LEU A 80 6.04 2.98 5.02
C LEU A 80 6.13 2.04 3.82
N SER A 81 6.98 2.37 2.84
CA SER A 81 6.96 1.70 1.53
C SER A 81 8.31 1.11 1.09
N ASP A 82 9.35 1.30 1.90
CA ASP A 82 10.66 0.68 1.73
C ASP A 82 11.12 -0.02 3.03
N ARG A 83 11.84 -1.14 2.89
CA ARG A 83 12.35 -1.92 4.02
C ARG A 83 13.31 -1.11 4.89
N GLY A 84 14.13 -0.25 4.29
CA GLY A 84 15.06 0.63 5.00
C GLY A 84 14.31 1.67 5.83
N GLU A 85 13.24 2.25 5.30
CA GLU A 85 12.36 3.17 6.05
C GLU A 85 11.71 2.46 7.24
N ILE A 86 11.11 1.29 7.01
CA ILE A 86 10.50 0.48 8.06
C ILE A 86 11.51 0.19 9.17
N MET A 87 12.71 -0.25 8.79
CA MET A 87 13.74 -0.59 9.76
C MET A 87 14.27 0.63 10.50
N THR A 88 14.37 1.78 9.83
CA THR A 88 14.76 3.06 10.44
C THR A 88 13.73 3.51 11.47
N VAL A 89 12.43 3.42 11.16
CA VAL A 89 11.36 3.80 12.09
C VAL A 89 11.34 2.88 13.31
N LEU A 90 11.43 1.56 13.09
CA LEU A 90 11.40 0.56 14.16
C LEU A 90 12.63 0.66 15.08
N ASN A 91 13.84 0.70 14.52
CA ASN A 91 15.08 0.72 15.33
C ASN A 91 15.23 2.00 16.15
N ASN A 92 14.70 3.13 15.66
CA ASN A 92 14.77 4.40 16.35
C ASN A 92 13.51 4.70 17.19
N MET A 93 12.56 3.77 17.29
CA MET A 93 11.27 3.95 17.97
C MET A 93 10.54 5.24 17.54
N LYS A 94 10.60 5.57 16.25
CA LYS A 94 9.99 6.78 15.66
C LYS A 94 8.57 6.55 15.15
N GLY A 95 8.00 5.37 15.38
CA GLY A 95 6.64 5.06 14.95
C GLY A 95 5.63 5.94 15.67
N THR A 96 4.70 6.53 14.93
CA THR A 96 3.59 7.32 15.51
C THR A 96 2.24 6.70 15.16
N THR A 97 1.18 7.21 15.79
CA THR A 97 -0.21 6.82 15.48
C THR A 97 -0.65 7.21 14.06
N SER A 98 0.15 7.97 13.32
CA SER A 98 -0.07 8.24 11.90
C SER A 98 0.11 6.98 11.05
N ILE A 99 1.07 6.12 11.41
CA ILE A 99 1.40 4.90 10.67
C ILE A 99 0.30 3.86 10.89
N ARG A 100 -0.19 3.30 9.78
CA ARG A 100 -1.21 2.25 9.77
C ARG A 100 -0.60 0.85 9.69
#